data_AF-A0A4Q3WRU2-F1
#
_entry.id   AF-A0A4Q3WRU2-F1
#
_cell.length_a   1.000
_cell.length_b   1.000
_cell.length_c   1.000
_cell.angle_alpha   90.00
_cell.angle_beta   90.00
_cell.angle_gamma   90.00
#
_symmetry.space_group_name_H-M   'P 1'
#
loop_
_entity.id
_entity.type
_entity.pdbx_description
1 polymer ?
#
loop_
_entity_poly.entity_id
_entity_poly.type
_entity_poly.pdbx_seq_one_letter_code
_entity_poly.pdbx_strand_id
1 'polypeptide(L)'
;MKWFVAVPLAFVLAGCSSGVNVPVLESETLTAYNNELAKVSKTARAEKVALVHESGNKYVGFVDMNDGSRIQIDVTYDGTKLIYRAHN
;
A
#
# COMPACT_ATOMS: atom_id res chain seq x y z
N MET A 1 -19.34 13.02 11.30
CA MET A 1 -19.29 12.94 9.83
C MET A 1 -18.02 12.20 9.47
N LYS A 2 -18.10 10.91 9.11
CA LYS A 2 -16.94 10.13 8.65
C LYS A 2 -16.78 10.39 7.15
N TRP A 3 -15.80 11.20 6.77
CA TRP A 3 -15.42 11.38 5.37
C TRP A 3 -14.62 10.15 4.93
N PHE A 4 -15.23 9.32 4.10
CA PHE A 4 -14.59 8.19 3.44
C PHE A 4 -13.67 8.72 2.35
N VAL A 5 -12.42 9.04 2.69
CA VAL A 5 -11.41 9.39 1.70
C VAL A 5 -10.83 8.08 1.15
N ALA A 6 -11.56 7.46 0.22
CA ALA A 6 -11.00 6.41 -0.62
C ALA A 6 -10.02 7.08 -1.59
N VAL A 7 -8.72 7.09 -1.28
CA VAL A 7 -7.69 7.49 -2.22
C VAL A 7 -7.32 6.27 -3.06
N PRO A 8 -7.76 6.15 -4.33
CA PRO A 8 -7.28 5.10 -5.21
C PRO A 8 -5.82 5.42 -5.59
N LEU A 9 -4.87 4.89 -4.83
CA LEU A 9 -3.46 4.89 -5.21
C LEU A 9 -3.27 3.83 -6.29
N ALA A 10 -2.95 4.24 -7.51
CA ALA A 10 -2.52 3.34 -8.57
C ALA A 10 -1.05 3.62 -8.86
N PHE A 11 -0.15 2.71 -8.44
CA PHE A 11 1.27 2.79 -8.78
C PHE A 11 1.60 1.73 -9.84
N VAL A 12 2.12 2.19 -10.97
CA VAL A 12 2.60 1.32 -12.05
C VAL A 12 4.03 0.94 -11.74
N LEU A 13 4.22 -0.21 -11.10
CA LEU A 13 5.54 -0.82 -10.89
C LEU A 13 5.72 -1.90 -11.95
N ALA A 14 6.41 -1.54 -13.03
CA ALA A 14 6.81 -2.45 -14.09
C ALA A 14 7.94 -3.37 -13.57
N GLY A 15 7.57 -4.46 -12.89
CA GLY A 15 8.48 -5.51 -12.45
C GLY A 15 8.19 -6.81 -13.17
N CYS A 16 9.17 -7.30 -13.95
CA CYS A 16 9.13 -8.55 -14.70
C CYS A 16 8.80 -9.79 -13.84
N SER A 17 8.00 -10.67 -14.44
CA SER A 17 7.68 -12.06 -14.05
C SER A 17 8.79 -12.80 -13.30
N SER A 18 8.55 -13.14 -12.03
CA SER A 18 8.87 -14.41 -11.34
C SER A 18 8.53 -14.26 -9.86
N GLY A 19 7.37 -14.77 -9.41
CA GLY A 19 7.01 -14.89 -7.99
C GLY A 19 7.07 -13.57 -7.20
N VAL A 20 5.93 -12.89 -7.08
CA VAL A 20 5.82 -11.65 -6.32
C VAL A 20 6.29 -11.89 -4.86
N ASN A 21 7.43 -11.30 -4.52
CA ASN A 21 8.07 -11.46 -3.22
C ASN A 21 7.43 -10.48 -2.23
N VAL A 22 6.71 -10.99 -1.22
CA VAL A 22 5.93 -10.18 -0.26
C VAL A 22 6.79 -9.10 0.42
N PRO A 23 7.98 -9.41 0.98
CA PRO A 23 8.90 -8.39 1.48
C PRO A 23 9.24 -7.26 0.49
N VAL A 24 9.37 -7.57 -0.81
CA VAL A 24 9.63 -6.57 -1.84
C VAL A 24 8.39 -5.69 -2.02
N LEU A 25 7.21 -6.30 -2.10
CA LEU A 25 5.94 -5.56 -2.16
C LEU A 25 5.76 -4.64 -0.95
N GLU A 26 6.06 -5.10 0.26
CA GLU A 26 5.93 -4.29 1.48
C GLU A 26 6.84 -3.06 1.41
N SER A 27 8.10 -3.25 0.99
CA SER A 27 9.06 -2.15 0.82
C SER A 27 8.64 -1.16 -0.27
N GLU A 28 8.16 -1.65 -1.41
CA GLU A 28 7.65 -0.82 -2.51
C GLU A 28 6.38 -0.06 -2.10
N THR A 29 5.46 -0.74 -1.42
CA THR A 29 4.23 -0.16 -0.89
C THR A 29 4.55 0.94 0.12
N LEU A 30 5.47 0.70 1.05
CA LEU A 30 5.90 1.67 2.05
C LEU A 30 6.48 2.93 1.39
N THR A 31 7.30 2.74 0.35
CA THR A 31 7.92 3.84 -0.39
C THR A 31 6.87 4.63 -1.17
N ALA A 32 5.99 3.95 -1.91
CA ALA A 32 4.92 4.58 -2.68
C ALA A 32 3.94 5.34 -1.77
N TYR A 33 3.54 4.73 -0.66
CA TYR A 33 2.63 5.34 0.31
C TYR A 33 3.25 6.58 0.97
N ASN A 34 4.52 6.53 1.37
CA ASN A 34 5.22 7.70 1.90
C ASN A 34 5.38 8.83 0.88
N ASN A 35 5.61 8.51 -0.40
CA ASN A 35 5.69 9.51 -1.46
C ASN A 35 4.35 10.25 -1.65
N GLU A 36 3.23 9.55 -1.52
CA GLU A 36 1.89 10.16 -1.60
C GLU A 36 1.53 10.93 -0.33
N LEU A 37 1.85 10.37 0.84
CA LEU A 37 1.70 11.08 2.12
C LEU A 37 2.45 12.41 2.10
N ALA A 38 3.69 12.44 1.59
CA ALA A 38 4.49 13.65 1.48
C ALA A 38 3.84 14.74 0.61
N LYS A 39 2.96 14.37 -0.33
CA LYS A 39 2.20 15.33 -1.15
C LYS A 39 1.02 15.95 -0.40
N VAL A 40 0.44 15.24 0.57
CA VAL A 40 -0.77 15.67 1.30
C VAL A 40 -0.50 16.11 2.74
N SER A 41 0.61 15.68 3.33
CA SER A 41 1.01 15.96 4.71
C SER A 41 2.53 15.98 4.86
N LYS A 42 3.04 16.98 5.58
CA LYS A 42 4.48 17.08 5.89
C LYS A 42 4.90 16.28 7.11
N THR A 43 3.94 15.84 7.91
CA THR A 43 4.17 15.20 9.22
C THR A 43 3.73 13.74 9.25
N ALA A 44 2.78 13.35 8.40
CA ALA A 44 2.32 11.97 8.32
C ALA A 44 3.34 11.13 7.55
N ARG A 45 3.71 9.99 8.13
CA ARG A 45 4.67 9.04 7.56
C ARG A 45 4.23 7.62 7.88
N ALA A 46 4.22 6.75 6.88
CA ALA A 46 4.13 5.32 7.09
C ALA A 46 5.49 4.79 7.57
N GLU A 47 5.47 4.04 8.67
CA GLU A 47 6.67 3.43 9.25
C GLU A 47 6.82 1.98 8.81
N LYS A 48 5.71 1.27 8.68
CA LYS A 48 5.70 -0.15 8.34
C LYS A 48 4.53 -0.48 7.45
N VAL A 49 4.75 -1.41 6.54
CA VAL A 49 3.70 -2.10 5.79
C VAL A 49 3.85 -3.58 6.06
N ALA A 50 2.75 -4.24 6.38
CA ALA A 50 2.68 -5.68 6.50
C ALA A 50 1.61 -6.20 5.54
N LEU A 51 1.98 -7.08 4.61
CA LEU A 51 1.10 -7.67 3.62
C LEU A 51 1.03 -9.17 3.80
N VAL A 52 -0.18 -9.71 3.66
CA VAL A 52 -0.44 -11.15 3.65
C VAL A 52 -1.05 -11.50 2.30
N HIS A 53 -0.53 -12.55 1.68
CA HIS A 53 -1.12 -13.09 0.47
C HIS A 53 -2.47 -13.71 0.79
N GLU A 54 -3.53 -13.23 0.14
CA GLU A 54 -4.89 -13.72 0.37
C GLU A 54 -5.24 -14.81 -0.65
N SER A 55 -5.31 -14.43 -1.93
CA SER A 55 -5.70 -15.33 -3.01
C SER A 55 -5.30 -14.77 -4.38
N GLY A 56 -4.86 -15.63 -5.30
CA GLY A 56 -4.45 -15.20 -6.65
C GLY A 56 -3.37 -14.12 -6.60
N ASN A 57 -3.70 -12.92 -7.08
CA ASN A 57 -2.81 -11.75 -7.05
C ASN A 57 -3.21 -10.70 -6.00
N LYS A 58 -4.03 -11.08 -5.01
CA LYS A 58 -4.49 -10.18 -3.95
C LYS A 58 -3.66 -10.37 -2.69
N TYR A 59 -3.30 -9.24 -2.11
CA TYR A 59 -2.65 -9.12 -0.83
C TYR A 59 -3.48 -8.18 0.03
N VAL A 60 -3.60 -8.48 1.30
CA VAL A 60 -4.31 -7.65 2.28
C VAL A 60 -3.35 -7.37 3.42
N GLY A 61 -3.44 -6.19 4.01
CA GLY A 61 -2.46 -5.81 4.98
C GLY A 61 -2.76 -4.53 5.73
N PHE A 62 -1.75 -4.05 6.42
CA PHE A 62 -1.84 -2.86 7.25
C PHE A 62 -0.63 -1.97 7.04
N VAL A 63 -0.87 -0.67 7.09
CA VAL A 63 0.14 0.38 7.17
C VAL A 63 0.12 0.92 8.58
N ASP A 64 1.24 0.82 9.28
CA ASP A 64 1.45 1.47 10.57
C ASP A 64 2.05 2.86 10.32
N MET A 65 1.39 3.87 10.89
CA MET A 65 1.75 5.27 10.74
C MET A 65 2.53 5.76 11.96
N ASN A 66 3.32 6.82 11.77
CA ASN A 66 4.14 7.42 12.83
C ASN A 66 3.35 8.09 13.97
N ASP A 67 2.04 8.32 13.78
CA ASP A 67 1.13 8.81 14.81
C ASP A 67 0.48 7.66 15.61
N GLY A 68 0.88 6.42 15.36
CA GLY A 68 0.31 5.21 15.98
C GLY A 68 -0.99 4.73 15.36
N SER A 69 -1.50 5.41 14.31
CA SER A 69 -2.65 4.92 13.56
C SER A 69 -2.27 3.73 12.67
N ARG A 70 -3.25 2.86 12.43
CA ARG A 70 -3.11 1.68 11.57
C ARG A 70 -4.18 1.71 10.51
N ILE A 71 -3.78 1.68 9.24
CA ILE A 71 -4.68 1.76 8.09
C ILE A 71 -4.69 0.40 7.40
N GLN A 72 -5.86 -0.17 7.16
CA GLN A 72 -5.96 -1.41 6.39
C GLN A 72 -5.83 -1.10 4.90
N ILE A 73 -5.09 -1.93 4.18
CA ILE A 73 -4.90 -1.79 2.73
C ILE A 73 -5.14 -3.11 2.01
N ASP A 74 -5.77 -3.02 0.84
CA ASP A 74 -5.78 -4.09 -0.15
C ASP A 74 -4.83 -3.73 -1.28
N VAL A 75 -4.03 -4.70 -1.70
CA VAL A 75 -3.09 -4.59 -2.81
C VAL A 75 -3.40 -5.68 -3.82
N THR A 76 -3.79 -5.31 -5.03
CA THR A 76 -4.01 -6.25 -6.13
C THR A 76 -2.93 -6.07 -7.19
N TYR A 77 -2.26 -7.16 -7.55
CA TYR A 77 -1.25 -7.18 -8.61
C TYR A 77 -1.86 -7.64 -9.94
N ASP A 78 -1.76 -6.82 -10.98
CA ASP A 78 -2.30 -7.13 -12.33
C ASP A 78 -1.22 -7.75 -13.25
N GLY A 79 -0.13 -8.29 -12.69
CA GLY A 79 1.02 -8.76 -13.48
C GLY A 79 1.93 -7.66 -14.02
N THR A 80 1.49 -6.39 -14.00
CA THR A 80 2.25 -5.21 -14.48
C THR A 80 2.16 -3.98 -13.58
N LYS A 81 1.20 -3.95 -12.65
CA LYS A 81 0.94 -2.82 -11.75
C LYS A 81 0.35 -3.28 -10.43
N LEU A 82 0.55 -2.47 -9.39
CA LEU A 82 -0.04 -2.66 -8.07
C LEU A 82 -1.17 -1.65 -7.88
N ILE A 83 -2.36 -2.16 -7.56
CA ILE A 83 -3.56 -1.36 -7.30
C ILE A 83 -3.81 -1.37 -5.81
N TYR A 84 -3.86 -0.20 -5.19
CA TYR A 84 -4.01 -0.03 -3.75
C TYR A 84 -5.41 0.50 -3.40
N ARG A 85 -6.00 -0.05 -2.34
CA ARG A 85 -7.21 0.50 -1.71
C ARG A 85 -7.00 0.59 -0.21
N ALA A 86 -6.99 1.81 0.31
CA ALA A 86 -6.95 2.05 1.75
C ALA A 86 -8.37 2.07 2.32
N HIS A 87 -8.55 1.36 3.44
CA HIS A 87 -9.76 1.35 4.25
C HIS A 87 -9.45 2.06 5.57
N ASN A 88 -10.19 3.13 5.86
CA ASN A 88 -10.07 3.96 7.07
C ASN A 88 -11.42 4.05 7.79
#